data_AF-A0A943TJP8-F1
#
_entry.id   AF-A0A943TJP8-F1
#
_cell.length_a   1.000
_cell.length_b   1.000
_cell.length_c   1.000
_cell.angle_alpha   90.00
_cell.angle_beta   90.00
_cell.angle_gamma   90.00
#
_symmetry.space_group_name_H-M   'P 1'
#
loop_
_entity.id
_entity.type
_entity.pdbx_description
1 polymer ?
#
loop_
_entity_poly.entity_id
_entity_poly.type
_entity_poly.pdbx_seq_one_letter_code
_entity_poly.pdbx_strand_id
1 'polypeptide(L)'
;MKTKIKEGNYAKLGVCQEQEWTNFTFCGEKEDQCYVVLTNTITGTVNRIEVPQAYYVGSLRSIAVADLSLEDEEYYFEINGQKVMDPCAHAIMGRYIWNDKTRKEHDYEVCGAFVTDTFDWGNETAPEIPEGEMVMYKLHVRGFTMDADGRRFPGTFLALKNKITYLKKLGVTTIELMPVYEFEEMMIPPVSKLPDYIQWNPKEEDQILPSDEPQADPKVNYWGYVEGNYFAVKASYASKPKDASAEYKALIKKLHDNYMECIMEMFFPEDIDHNLVLEALHYWVREYHVDGFHLLGGNLPMTAIVQDNMLSRTKILGVRPCRGSATRKRRKRWS
;
A
#
# COMPACT_ATOMS: atom_id res chain seq x y z
N MET A 1 -13.96 -22.37 21.82
CA MET A 1 -12.55 -22.79 22.01
C MET A 1 -11.76 -21.56 22.45
N LYS A 2 -10.87 -21.65 23.43
CA LYS A 2 -9.98 -20.52 23.76
C LYS A 2 -8.95 -20.40 22.64
N THR A 3 -8.90 -19.25 21.97
CA THR A 3 -7.86 -18.96 20.98
C THR A 3 -6.49 -19.07 21.62
N LYS A 4 -5.59 -19.84 21.01
CA LYS A 4 -4.24 -20.06 21.52
C LYS A 4 -3.38 -18.86 21.12
N ILE A 5 -2.81 -18.19 22.12
CA ILE A 5 -2.00 -16.98 21.95
C ILE A 5 -0.63 -17.14 22.60
N LYS A 6 0.39 -16.45 22.07
CA LYS A 6 1.72 -16.30 22.67
C LYS A 6 2.30 -14.92 22.33
N GLU A 7 3.41 -14.56 22.96
CA GLU A 7 4.16 -13.35 22.59
C GLU A 7 4.62 -13.43 21.13
N GLY A 8 4.42 -12.34 20.38
CA GLY A 8 4.68 -12.29 18.95
C GLY A 8 6.12 -11.89 18.59
N ASN A 9 6.34 -11.66 17.30
CA ASN A 9 7.63 -11.27 16.74
C ASN A 9 7.70 -9.75 16.50
N TYR A 10 8.54 -9.05 17.27
CA TYR A 10 8.77 -7.61 17.15
C TYR A 10 9.62 -7.19 15.96
N ALA A 11 10.26 -8.13 15.25
CA ALA A 11 11.19 -7.81 14.16
C ALA A 11 10.48 -7.36 12.87
N LYS A 12 9.17 -7.62 12.75
CA LYS A 12 8.36 -7.23 11.59
C LYS A 12 7.11 -6.52 12.08
N LEU A 13 6.85 -5.33 11.53
CA LEU A 13 5.60 -4.61 11.74
C LEU A 13 4.47 -5.20 10.90
N GLY A 14 3.24 -4.92 11.30
CA GLY A 14 2.02 -5.40 10.67
C GLY A 14 1.76 -6.87 10.92
N VAL A 15 1.18 -7.53 9.92
CA VAL A 15 0.77 -8.92 10.00
C VAL A 15 1.71 -9.84 9.22
N CYS A 16 2.22 -10.86 9.90
CA CYS A 16 3.09 -11.86 9.29
C CYS A 16 2.69 -13.28 9.71
N GLN A 17 2.45 -14.16 8.73
CA GLN A 17 2.17 -15.57 8.98
C GLN A 17 3.49 -16.35 9.08
N GLU A 18 3.66 -17.07 10.18
CA GLU A 18 4.80 -17.93 10.49
C GLU A 18 4.29 -19.33 10.88
N GLN A 19 4.25 -20.25 9.91
CA GLN A 19 3.71 -21.60 10.09
C GLN A 19 2.23 -21.56 10.53
N GLU A 20 1.92 -22.12 11.71
CA GLU A 20 0.58 -22.15 12.32
C GLU A 20 0.21 -20.84 13.04
N TRP A 21 1.14 -19.88 13.14
CA TRP A 21 0.99 -18.65 13.92
C TRP A 21 0.86 -17.44 13.01
N THR A 22 -0.10 -16.57 13.29
CA THR A 22 -0.21 -15.25 12.67
C THR A 22 0.23 -14.22 13.71
N ASN A 23 1.35 -13.54 13.43
CA ASN A 23 1.88 -12.46 14.25
C ASN A 23 1.22 -11.15 13.86
N PHE A 24 0.80 -10.37 14.86
CA PHE A 24 0.29 -9.02 14.73
C PHE A 24 1.19 -8.10 15.55
N THR A 25 1.92 -7.21 14.90
CA THR A 25 2.83 -6.26 15.54
C THR A 25 2.47 -4.84 15.14
N PHE A 26 2.21 -3.97 16.11
CA PHE A 26 1.75 -2.61 15.87
C PHE A 26 2.20 -1.66 16.97
N CYS A 27 2.14 -0.35 16.69
CA CYS A 27 2.48 0.69 17.65
C CYS A 27 1.38 0.82 18.70
N GLY A 28 1.76 0.78 19.97
CA GLY A 28 0.88 0.97 21.12
C GLY A 28 1.71 1.06 22.39
N GLU A 29 1.34 1.99 23.27
CA GLU A 29 2.05 2.18 24.52
C GLU A 29 1.76 1.04 25.50
N LYS A 30 2.63 0.90 26.51
CA LYS A 30 2.49 -0.17 27.50
C LYS A 30 1.18 -0.06 28.30
N GLU A 31 0.75 1.16 28.56
CA GLU A 31 -0.43 1.49 29.34
C GLU A 31 -1.72 1.30 28.54
N ASP A 32 -1.63 1.20 27.21
CA ASP A 32 -2.79 1.08 26.33
C ASP A 32 -3.47 -0.28 26.45
N GLN A 33 -4.80 -0.25 26.39
CA GLN A 33 -5.61 -1.45 26.23
C GLN A 33 -5.74 -1.77 24.75
N CYS A 34 -4.98 -2.77 24.30
CA CYS A 34 -4.95 -3.15 22.89
C CYS A 34 -5.67 -4.48 22.63
N TYR A 35 -6.41 -4.53 21.53
CA TYR A 35 -7.05 -5.74 21.03
C TYR A 35 -6.76 -5.92 19.54
N VAL A 36 -6.61 -7.18 19.13
CA VAL A 36 -6.71 -7.57 17.72
C VAL A 36 -8.15 -7.98 17.49
N VAL A 37 -8.84 -7.29 16.58
CA VAL A 37 -10.23 -7.60 16.24
C VAL A 37 -10.25 -8.24 14.86
N LEU A 38 -10.80 -9.45 14.79
CA LEU A 38 -11.00 -10.22 13.58
C LEU A 38 -12.50 -10.25 13.26
N THR A 39 -12.87 -9.84 12.06
CA THR A 39 -14.24 -9.92 11.58
C THR A 39 -14.31 -10.92 10.43
N ASN A 40 -15.19 -11.90 10.54
CA ASN A 40 -15.45 -12.81 9.44
C ASN A 40 -16.44 -12.16 8.46
N THR A 41 -16.01 -11.97 7.22
CA THR A 41 -16.75 -11.24 6.18
C THR A 41 -18.02 -11.97 5.69
N ILE A 42 -18.10 -13.29 5.87
CA ILE A 42 -19.28 -14.09 5.47
C ILE A 42 -20.34 -14.12 6.56
N THR A 43 -19.92 -14.40 7.79
CA THR A 43 -20.82 -14.61 8.93
C THR A 43 -21.10 -13.33 9.71
N GLY A 44 -20.27 -12.29 9.54
CA GLY A 44 -20.29 -11.07 10.36
C GLY A 44 -19.83 -11.30 11.80
N THR A 45 -19.26 -12.47 12.11
CA THR A 45 -18.81 -12.79 13.48
C THR A 45 -17.57 -11.97 13.81
N VAL A 46 -17.61 -11.27 14.93
CA VAL A 46 -16.49 -10.48 15.44
C VAL A 46 -15.82 -11.22 16.59
N ASN A 47 -14.53 -11.50 16.45
CA ASN A 47 -13.69 -12.08 17.48
C ASN A 47 -12.67 -11.06 17.97
N ARG A 48 -12.75 -10.71 19.25
CA ARG A 48 -11.90 -9.69 19.88
C ARG A 48 -10.90 -10.36 20.80
N ILE A 49 -9.62 -10.26 20.45
CA ILE A 49 -8.51 -10.91 21.15
C ILE A 49 -7.73 -9.84 21.92
N GLU A 50 -7.71 -9.95 23.24
CA GLU A 50 -6.93 -9.05 24.10
C GLU A 50 -5.43 -9.31 23.94
N VAL A 51 -4.66 -8.23 23.74
CA VAL A 51 -3.20 -8.28 23.72
C VAL A 51 -2.68 -8.12 25.14
N PRO A 52 -2.05 -9.15 25.75
CA PRO A 52 -1.55 -9.06 27.12
C PRO A 52 -0.61 -7.87 27.33
N GLN A 53 -0.78 -7.13 28.43
CA GLN A 53 0.07 -5.97 28.75
C GLN A 53 1.57 -6.30 28.80
N ALA A 54 1.93 -7.55 29.13
CA ALA A 54 3.31 -8.00 29.16
C ALA A 54 3.99 -8.08 27.78
N TYR A 55 3.23 -8.18 26.68
CA TYR A 55 3.78 -8.35 25.33
C TYR A 55 4.11 -7.00 24.69
N TYR A 56 5.21 -6.37 25.13
CA TYR A 56 5.70 -5.12 24.56
C TYR A 56 7.23 -5.04 24.49
N VAL A 57 7.71 -4.29 23.50
CA VAL A 57 9.11 -3.83 23.41
C VAL A 57 9.10 -2.38 22.95
N GLY A 58 9.56 -1.46 23.80
CA GLY A 58 9.39 -0.02 23.54
C GLY A 58 7.90 0.34 23.39
N SER A 59 7.55 1.09 22.35
CA SER A 59 6.17 1.45 21.98
C SER A 59 5.55 0.46 20.96
N LEU A 60 6.05 -0.78 20.91
CA LEU A 60 5.49 -1.83 20.06
C LEU A 60 4.79 -2.90 20.90
N ARG A 61 3.63 -3.33 20.40
CA ARG A 61 2.84 -4.46 20.91
C ARG A 61 2.95 -5.59 19.90
N SER A 62 3.09 -6.83 20.36
CA SER A 62 3.14 -8.00 19.46
C SER A 62 2.47 -9.22 20.05
N ILE A 63 1.56 -9.83 19.29
CA ILE A 63 0.87 -11.07 19.67
C ILE A 63 0.87 -12.04 18.50
N ALA A 64 1.10 -13.32 18.81
CA ALA A 64 0.92 -14.40 17.85
C ALA A 64 -0.35 -15.19 18.20
N VAL A 65 -1.21 -15.37 17.20
CA VAL A 65 -2.48 -16.09 17.31
C VAL A 65 -2.41 -17.34 16.43
N ALA A 66 -2.72 -18.50 16.98
CA ALA A 66 -2.69 -19.75 16.22
C ALA A 66 -4.01 -20.05 15.51
N ASP A 67 -3.92 -20.85 14.45
CA ASP A 67 -5.05 -21.52 13.79
C ASP A 67 -6.13 -20.56 13.24
N LEU A 68 -5.72 -19.39 12.75
CA LEU A 68 -6.64 -18.44 12.12
C LEU A 68 -6.99 -18.84 10.68
N SER A 69 -8.25 -18.62 10.31
CA SER A 69 -8.76 -18.87 8.95
C SER A 69 -8.77 -17.58 8.15
N LEU A 70 -7.64 -17.27 7.51
CA LEU A 70 -7.36 -15.94 6.95
C LEU A 70 -8.18 -15.55 5.70
N GLU A 71 -8.75 -16.50 4.96
CA GLU A 71 -9.33 -16.25 3.63
C GLU A 71 -10.56 -15.33 3.62
N ASP A 72 -11.34 -15.38 4.70
CA ASP A 72 -12.58 -14.60 4.86
C ASP A 72 -12.56 -13.74 6.13
N GLU A 73 -11.38 -13.53 6.71
CA GLU A 73 -11.18 -12.67 7.86
C GLU A 73 -10.60 -11.32 7.42
N GLU A 74 -11.14 -10.26 7.98
CA GLU A 74 -10.53 -8.93 7.99
C GLU A 74 -10.14 -8.59 9.42
N TYR A 75 -9.21 -7.64 9.59
CA TYR A 75 -8.74 -7.26 10.91
C TYR A 75 -8.53 -5.76 11.05
N TYR A 76 -8.57 -5.32 12.30
CA TYR A 76 -8.11 -4.01 12.72
C TYR A 76 -7.60 -4.10 14.16
N PHE A 77 -6.85 -3.09 14.58
CA PHE A 77 -6.44 -2.96 15.97
C PHE A 77 -7.42 -2.06 16.71
N GLU A 78 -7.72 -2.40 17.96
CA GLU A 78 -8.47 -1.51 18.84
C GLU A 78 -7.53 -1.07 19.95
N ILE A 79 -7.28 0.25 20.07
CA ILE A 79 -6.39 0.83 21.08
C ILE A 79 -7.23 1.81 21.91
N ASN A 80 -7.38 1.53 23.21
CA ASN A 80 -8.19 2.34 24.13
C ASN A 80 -9.63 2.59 23.63
N GLY A 81 -10.24 1.58 22.99
CA GLY A 81 -11.59 1.65 22.43
C GLY A 81 -11.68 2.33 21.06
N GLN A 82 -10.56 2.76 20.47
CA GLN A 82 -10.54 3.35 19.12
C GLN A 82 -10.06 2.33 18.08
N LYS A 83 -10.77 2.25 16.95
CA LYS A 83 -10.36 1.46 15.79
C LYS A 83 -9.17 2.12 15.09
N VAL A 84 -8.09 1.37 14.96
CA VAL A 84 -6.83 1.75 14.33
C VAL A 84 -6.55 0.76 13.20
N MET A 85 -6.36 1.29 12.00
CA MET A 85 -6.01 0.51 10.82
C MET A 85 -4.50 0.22 10.81
N ASP A 86 -4.10 -0.96 10.35
CA ASP A 86 -2.69 -1.36 10.29
C ASP A 86 -1.96 -0.65 9.14
N PRO A 87 -1.03 0.28 9.43
CA PRO A 87 -0.27 0.98 8.38
C PRO A 87 0.53 0.03 7.48
N CYS A 88 0.87 -1.16 7.99
CA CYS A 88 1.65 -2.19 7.33
C CYS A 88 0.79 -3.33 6.74
N ALA A 89 -0.53 -3.13 6.61
CA ALA A 89 -1.41 -4.14 6.02
C ALA A 89 -1.01 -4.47 4.58
N HIS A 90 -0.89 -5.76 4.27
CA HIS A 90 -0.55 -6.25 2.94
C HIS A 90 -1.74 -6.27 1.95
N ALA A 91 -2.97 -6.14 2.46
CA ALA A 91 -4.19 -5.95 1.68
C ALA A 91 -5.19 -5.10 2.47
N ILE A 92 -6.03 -4.35 1.76
CA ILE A 92 -7.01 -3.44 2.35
C ILE A 92 -8.41 -3.82 1.89
N MET A 93 -9.27 -4.16 2.85
CA MET A 93 -10.69 -4.38 2.61
C MET A 93 -11.44 -3.05 2.53
N GLY A 94 -12.47 -3.00 1.67
CA GLY A 94 -13.26 -1.79 1.44
C GLY A 94 -12.78 -0.91 0.27
N ARG A 95 -11.70 -1.27 -0.44
CA ARG A 95 -11.20 -0.54 -1.62
C ARG A 95 -11.13 -1.38 -2.90
N TYR A 96 -11.95 -2.41 -2.99
CA TYR A 96 -11.95 -3.35 -4.13
C TYR A 96 -12.56 -2.79 -5.41
N ILE A 97 -13.52 -1.87 -5.26
CA ILE A 97 -14.23 -1.25 -6.38
C ILE A 97 -13.68 0.16 -6.59
N TRP A 98 -13.23 0.46 -7.82
CA TRP A 98 -12.74 1.79 -8.20
C TRP A 98 -13.89 2.82 -8.09
N ASN A 99 -13.65 3.93 -7.39
CA ASN A 99 -14.59 5.01 -7.13
C ASN A 99 -15.94 4.53 -6.56
N ASP A 100 -15.87 3.67 -5.55
CA ASP A 100 -17.05 3.09 -4.91
C ASP A 100 -17.80 4.10 -4.03
N LYS A 101 -18.84 4.69 -4.60
CA LYS A 101 -19.71 5.66 -3.91
C LYS A 101 -20.51 5.02 -2.76
N THR A 102 -20.71 3.71 -2.74
CA THR A 102 -21.48 3.01 -1.69
C THR A 102 -20.77 3.04 -0.34
N ARG A 103 -19.44 3.24 -0.33
CA ARG A 103 -18.65 3.42 0.89
C ARG A 103 -19.11 4.59 1.75
N LYS A 104 -19.79 5.59 1.17
CA LYS A 104 -20.38 6.70 1.94
C LYS A 104 -21.38 6.20 2.99
N GLU A 105 -22.09 5.10 2.71
CA GLU A 105 -23.07 4.50 3.63
C GLU A 105 -22.42 3.83 4.84
N HIS A 106 -21.12 3.53 4.74
CA HIS A 106 -20.31 2.85 5.75
C HIS A 106 -19.16 3.74 6.24
N ASP A 107 -19.36 5.06 6.24
CA ASP A 107 -18.38 6.07 6.70
C ASP A 107 -16.96 5.90 6.10
N TYR A 108 -16.88 5.39 4.88
CA TYR A 108 -15.63 5.12 4.18
C TYR A 108 -14.67 4.17 4.92
N GLU A 109 -15.17 3.37 5.86
CA GLU A 109 -14.36 2.49 6.67
C GLU A 109 -13.54 1.50 5.82
N VAL A 110 -12.31 1.26 6.26
CA VAL A 110 -11.39 0.28 5.68
C VAL A 110 -10.73 -0.53 6.80
N CYS A 111 -10.41 -1.78 6.51
CA CYS A 111 -9.76 -2.71 7.44
C CYS A 111 -8.59 -3.39 6.73
N GLY A 112 -7.66 -3.95 7.51
CA GLY A 112 -6.65 -4.85 6.99
C GLY A 112 -7.29 -6.16 6.53
N ALA A 113 -6.76 -6.74 5.46
CA ALA A 113 -7.10 -8.08 5.00
C ALA A 113 -5.82 -8.93 4.87
N PHE A 114 -6.00 -10.24 4.71
CA PHE A 114 -4.89 -11.16 4.55
C PHE A 114 -4.68 -11.51 3.08
N VAL A 115 -3.41 -11.52 2.67
CA VAL A 115 -2.97 -12.05 1.38
C VAL A 115 -2.81 -13.56 1.55
N THR A 116 -3.71 -14.34 0.96
CA THR A 116 -3.73 -15.81 1.07
C THR A 116 -3.23 -16.52 -0.18
N ASP A 117 -3.01 -15.79 -1.27
CA ASP A 117 -2.45 -16.32 -2.49
C ASP A 117 -0.99 -16.73 -2.28
N THR A 118 -0.65 -17.92 -2.78
CA THR A 118 0.73 -18.36 -2.91
C THR A 118 1.20 -18.09 -4.33
N PHE A 119 2.36 -17.46 -4.48
CA PHE A 119 2.95 -17.17 -5.77
C PHE A 119 4.34 -17.77 -5.87
N ASP A 120 4.55 -18.60 -6.90
CA ASP A 120 5.85 -19.20 -7.20
C ASP A 120 6.56 -18.38 -8.29
N TRP A 121 7.67 -17.77 -7.90
CA TRP A 121 8.55 -17.04 -8.81
C TRP A 121 9.32 -17.97 -9.76
N GLY A 122 9.47 -19.25 -9.41
CA GLY A 122 10.27 -20.20 -10.17
C GLY A 122 11.74 -19.77 -10.27
N ASN A 123 12.29 -19.80 -11.48
CA ASN A 123 13.68 -19.39 -11.77
C ASN A 123 13.76 -17.95 -12.33
N GLU A 124 12.84 -17.09 -11.93
CA GLU A 124 12.86 -15.67 -12.32
C GLU A 124 14.14 -15.00 -11.78
N THR A 125 14.72 -14.12 -12.60
CA THR A 125 15.89 -13.31 -12.24
C THR A 125 15.75 -11.91 -12.81
N ALA A 126 15.96 -10.90 -11.95
CA ALA A 126 15.94 -9.49 -12.32
C ALA A 126 16.86 -9.21 -13.54
N PRO A 127 16.35 -8.55 -14.61
CA PRO A 127 17.12 -8.29 -15.84
C PRO A 127 18.34 -7.39 -15.66
N GLU A 128 18.30 -6.46 -14.70
CA GLU A 128 19.33 -5.45 -14.41
C GLU A 128 19.88 -4.73 -15.66
N ILE A 129 18.99 -4.06 -16.38
CA ILE A 129 19.30 -3.34 -17.61
C ILE A 129 20.20 -2.14 -17.30
N PRO A 130 21.36 -1.99 -17.98
CA PRO A 130 22.25 -0.84 -17.79
C PRO A 130 21.58 0.49 -18.18
N GLU A 131 21.93 1.57 -17.48
CA GLU A 131 21.32 2.90 -17.72
C GLU A 131 21.42 3.38 -19.18
N GLY A 132 22.51 3.07 -19.88
CA GLY A 132 22.71 3.48 -21.27
C GLY A 132 21.85 2.75 -22.31
N GLU A 133 21.24 1.63 -21.92
CA GLU A 133 20.36 0.82 -22.77
C GLU A 133 18.87 1.02 -22.41
N MET A 134 18.61 1.77 -21.34
CA MET A 134 17.28 1.94 -20.79
C MET A 134 16.42 2.87 -21.67
N VAL A 135 15.31 2.32 -22.17
CA VAL A 135 14.20 3.04 -22.79
C VAL A 135 12.99 2.93 -21.87
N MET A 136 12.73 4.01 -21.13
CA MET A 136 11.68 4.06 -20.12
C MET A 136 10.34 4.48 -20.71
N TYR A 137 9.27 3.80 -20.30
CA TYR A 137 7.90 4.14 -20.68
C TYR A 137 7.01 4.30 -19.46
N LYS A 138 6.69 5.55 -19.13
CA LYS A 138 5.78 5.88 -18.04
C LYS A 138 4.33 5.63 -18.42
N LEU A 139 3.59 4.91 -17.59
CA LEU A 139 2.18 4.61 -17.83
C LEU A 139 1.36 4.55 -16.54
N HIS A 140 0.05 4.77 -16.71
CA HIS A 140 -0.95 4.53 -15.68
C HIS A 140 -1.61 3.16 -15.92
N VAL A 141 -1.57 2.25 -14.94
CA VAL A 141 -2.08 0.86 -15.08
C VAL A 141 -3.50 0.84 -15.65
N ARG A 142 -4.40 1.60 -15.00
CA ARG A 142 -5.79 1.75 -15.46
C ARG A 142 -5.88 2.37 -16.86
N GLY A 143 -5.47 3.62 -17.03
CA GLY A 143 -5.63 4.36 -18.29
C GLY A 143 -5.06 3.66 -19.52
N PHE A 144 -3.91 3.00 -19.38
CA PHE A 144 -3.25 2.34 -20.48
C PHE A 144 -4.13 1.26 -21.14
N THR A 145 -5.07 0.67 -20.40
CA THR A 145 -5.91 -0.40 -20.91
C THR A 145 -7.42 -0.19 -20.79
N MET A 146 -7.89 0.99 -20.40
CA MET A 146 -9.34 1.28 -20.34
C MET A 146 -9.99 1.33 -21.74
N ASP A 147 -9.43 2.12 -22.66
CA ASP A 147 -10.11 2.49 -23.92
C ASP A 147 -9.70 1.62 -25.11
N ALA A 148 -9.80 0.29 -25.03
CA ALA A 148 -9.65 -0.49 -26.26
C ALA A 148 -10.55 -1.69 -26.28
N ASP A 149 -10.96 -1.97 -27.51
CA ASP A 149 -12.12 -2.75 -27.83
C ASP A 149 -11.94 -4.24 -27.53
N GLY A 150 -13.05 -4.90 -27.14
CA GLY A 150 -13.14 -6.35 -27.00
C GLY A 150 -12.40 -6.96 -25.80
N ARG A 151 -12.07 -6.17 -24.76
CA ARG A 151 -11.19 -6.62 -23.67
C ARG A 151 -11.94 -7.18 -22.46
N ARG A 152 -11.41 -8.27 -21.92
CA ARG A 152 -11.74 -8.76 -20.57
C ARG A 152 -10.86 -8.01 -19.55
N PHE A 153 -11.50 -7.48 -18.51
CA PHE A 153 -10.85 -6.78 -17.39
C PHE A 153 -10.00 -5.55 -17.81
N PRO A 154 -10.56 -4.56 -18.51
CA PRO A 154 -9.83 -3.35 -18.86
C PRO A 154 -9.38 -2.58 -17.61
N GLY A 155 -8.21 -1.94 -17.70
CA GLY A 155 -7.67 -1.13 -16.63
C GLY A 155 -7.01 -1.89 -15.48
N THR A 156 -6.63 -3.15 -15.70
CA THR A 156 -6.04 -4.01 -14.67
C THR A 156 -4.60 -4.45 -14.97
N PHE A 157 -3.91 -4.99 -13.97
CA PHE A 157 -2.59 -5.60 -14.11
C PHE A 157 -2.59 -6.75 -15.14
N LEU A 158 -3.65 -7.58 -15.17
CA LEU A 158 -3.82 -8.63 -16.16
C LEU A 158 -3.92 -8.06 -17.58
N ALA A 159 -4.68 -6.98 -17.78
CA ALA A 159 -4.77 -6.34 -19.08
C ALA A 159 -3.44 -5.72 -19.51
N LEU A 160 -2.71 -5.09 -18.59
CA LEU A 160 -1.37 -4.56 -18.85
C LEU A 160 -0.37 -5.68 -19.18
N LYS A 161 -0.40 -6.80 -18.44
CA LYS A 161 0.42 -7.99 -18.71
C LYS A 161 0.25 -8.51 -20.13
N ASN A 162 -0.99 -8.50 -20.64
CA ASN A 162 -1.29 -8.91 -22.01
C ASN A 162 -0.74 -7.94 -23.09
N LYS A 163 -0.30 -6.74 -22.70
CA LYS A 163 0.32 -5.74 -23.58
C LYS A 163 1.85 -5.72 -23.53
N ILE A 164 2.49 -6.56 -22.71
CA ILE A 164 3.96 -6.61 -22.62
C ILE A 164 4.61 -6.90 -23.98
N THR A 165 4.06 -7.83 -24.78
CA THR A 165 4.58 -8.10 -26.14
C THR A 165 4.50 -6.88 -27.05
N TYR A 166 3.50 -6.02 -26.88
CA TYR A 166 3.39 -4.76 -27.62
C TYR A 166 4.46 -3.75 -27.17
N LEU A 167 4.63 -3.56 -25.86
CA LEU A 167 5.64 -2.66 -25.31
C LEU A 167 7.06 -3.08 -25.70
N LYS A 168 7.34 -4.39 -25.67
CA LYS A 168 8.62 -4.94 -26.14
C LYS A 168 8.85 -4.67 -27.63
N LYS A 169 7.83 -4.82 -28.48
CA LYS A 169 7.92 -4.50 -29.91
C LYS A 169 8.14 -3.00 -30.16
N LEU A 170 7.64 -2.13 -29.28
CA LEU A 170 7.88 -0.70 -29.33
C LEU A 170 9.34 -0.34 -29.00
N GLY A 171 10.11 -1.27 -28.40
CA GLY A 171 11.49 -1.06 -27.98
C GLY A 171 11.63 -0.57 -26.54
N VAL A 172 10.55 -0.63 -25.75
CA VAL A 172 10.58 -0.31 -24.32
C VAL A 172 11.36 -1.39 -23.58
N THR A 173 12.28 -0.99 -22.72
CA THR A 173 13.03 -1.89 -21.84
C THR A 173 12.53 -1.83 -20.41
N THR A 174 12.07 -0.67 -19.96
CA THR A 174 11.70 -0.42 -18.56
C THR A 174 10.36 0.29 -18.52
N ILE A 175 9.38 -0.29 -17.83
CA ILE A 175 8.12 0.41 -17.58
C ILE A 175 8.23 1.19 -16.27
N GLU A 176 7.68 2.40 -16.26
CA GLU A 176 7.55 3.21 -15.05
C GLU A 176 6.06 3.32 -14.72
N LEU A 177 5.63 2.67 -13.64
CA LEU A 177 4.25 2.67 -13.20
C LEU A 177 3.99 3.88 -12.29
N MET A 178 2.93 4.63 -12.59
CA MET A 178 2.31 5.53 -11.62
C MET A 178 1.85 4.74 -10.38
N PRO A 179 1.57 5.39 -9.22
CA PRO A 179 1.26 4.74 -7.95
C PRO A 179 0.40 3.47 -8.07
N VAL A 180 0.99 2.35 -7.63
CA VAL A 180 0.31 1.03 -7.56
C VAL A 180 0.11 0.54 -6.13
N TYR A 181 0.63 1.26 -5.14
CA TYR A 181 0.29 1.04 -3.75
C TYR A 181 -1.17 1.44 -3.49
N GLU A 182 -1.79 0.91 -2.45
CA GLU A 182 -3.20 1.20 -2.16
C GLU A 182 -3.36 2.63 -1.64
N PHE A 183 -4.33 3.35 -2.19
CA PHE A 183 -4.57 4.77 -1.86
C PHE A 183 -6.06 5.10 -1.97
N GLU A 184 -6.47 6.17 -1.29
CA GLU A 184 -7.84 6.66 -1.38
C GLU A 184 -8.08 7.41 -2.69
N GLU A 185 -9.06 6.92 -3.45
CA GLU A 185 -9.44 7.47 -4.76
C GLU A 185 -10.46 8.60 -4.61
N MET A 186 -11.24 8.59 -3.53
CA MET A 186 -12.29 9.57 -3.32
C MET A 186 -11.81 10.75 -2.47
N MET A 187 -12.32 11.94 -2.77
CA MET A 187 -12.15 13.09 -1.90
C MET A 187 -13.14 12.98 -0.73
N ILE A 188 -12.71 12.35 0.36
CA ILE A 188 -13.51 12.22 1.58
C ILE A 188 -13.56 13.60 2.26
N PRO A 189 -14.75 14.18 2.49
CA PRO A 189 -14.85 15.44 3.21
C PRO A 189 -14.34 15.26 4.65
N PRO A 190 -13.55 16.20 5.18
CA PRO A 190 -13.07 16.11 6.55
C PRO A 190 -14.28 16.11 7.50
N VAL A 191 -14.37 15.09 8.37
CA VAL A 191 -15.38 15.06 9.42
C VAL A 191 -14.98 16.09 10.47
N SER A 192 -15.55 17.28 10.40
CA SER A 192 -15.44 18.28 11.47
C SER A 192 -16.24 17.79 12.67
N LYS A 193 -15.59 17.08 13.60
CA LYS A 193 -16.16 16.83 14.92
C LYS A 193 -16.23 18.17 15.66
N LEU A 194 -17.40 18.79 15.66
CA LEU A 194 -17.66 19.92 16.53
C LEU A 194 -17.47 19.46 17.99
N PRO A 195 -16.81 20.25 18.85
CA PRO A 195 -16.72 19.92 20.27
C PRO A 195 -18.12 19.69 20.86
N ASP A 196 -18.25 18.75 21.82
CA ASP A 196 -19.56 18.34 22.37
C ASP A 196 -20.42 19.49 22.92
N TYR A 197 -19.81 20.62 23.29
CA TYR A 197 -20.49 21.81 23.78
C TYR A 197 -21.07 22.71 22.66
N ILE A 198 -20.79 22.42 21.39
CA ILE A 198 -21.37 23.09 20.21
C ILE A 198 -22.37 22.12 19.57
N GLN A 199 -23.56 22.03 20.16
CA GLN A 199 -24.72 21.41 19.51
C GLN A 199 -25.47 22.51 18.75
N TRP A 200 -25.21 22.63 17.45
CA TRP A 200 -25.98 23.54 16.61
C TRP A 200 -27.29 22.84 16.20
N ASN A 201 -28.41 23.37 16.72
CA ASN A 201 -29.74 22.98 16.28
C ASN A 201 -30.23 24.04 15.29
N PRO A 202 -30.53 23.67 14.02
CA PRO A 202 -31.08 24.61 13.05
C PRO A 202 -32.39 25.22 13.58
N LYS A 203 -32.46 26.55 13.60
CA LYS A 203 -33.68 27.29 13.93
C LYS A 203 -34.42 27.65 12.64
N GLU A 204 -35.74 27.78 12.72
CA GLU A 204 -36.57 28.23 11.59
C GLU A 204 -36.17 29.61 11.04
N GLU A 205 -35.41 30.39 11.82
CA GLU A 205 -34.92 31.72 11.50
C GLU A 205 -33.59 31.73 10.72
N ASP A 206 -32.93 30.57 10.61
CA ASP A 206 -31.59 30.48 10.04
C ASP A 206 -31.64 30.72 8.52
N GLN A 207 -31.12 31.87 8.09
CA GLN A 207 -31.04 32.27 6.68
C GLN A 207 -29.97 31.49 5.89
N ILE A 208 -29.11 30.75 6.60
CA ILE A 208 -28.07 29.89 6.05
C ILE A 208 -28.42 28.47 6.46
N LEU A 209 -29.16 27.76 5.60
CA LEU A 209 -29.29 26.31 5.71
C LEU A 209 -27.96 25.70 5.22
N PRO A 210 -27.37 24.72 5.94
CA PRO A 210 -26.27 23.94 5.38
C PRO A 210 -26.77 23.35 4.06
N SER A 211 -26.09 23.67 2.97
CA SER A 211 -26.43 23.11 1.66
C SER A 211 -26.29 21.59 1.74
N ASP A 212 -27.38 20.85 1.53
CA ASP A 212 -27.43 19.40 1.73
C ASP A 212 -26.52 18.59 0.80
N GLU A 213 -25.87 19.20 -0.21
CA GLU A 213 -25.04 18.47 -1.15
C GLU A 213 -23.79 19.27 -1.56
N PRO A 214 -22.58 18.67 -1.51
CA PRO A 214 -21.47 19.14 -2.32
C PRO A 214 -21.92 19.15 -3.79
N GLN A 215 -22.05 20.34 -4.37
CA GLN A 215 -22.72 20.62 -5.64
C GLN A 215 -21.94 20.13 -6.89
N ALA A 216 -20.93 19.29 -6.72
CA ALA A 216 -20.16 18.68 -7.79
C ALA A 216 -19.84 17.22 -7.39
N ASP A 217 -20.00 16.29 -8.33
CA ASP A 217 -19.52 14.91 -8.16
C ASP A 217 -18.03 15.00 -7.76
N PRO A 218 -17.62 14.51 -6.57
CA PRO A 218 -16.26 14.68 -6.10
C PRO A 218 -15.29 14.12 -7.14
N LYS A 219 -14.32 14.95 -7.55
CA LYS A 219 -13.30 14.52 -8.50
C LYS A 219 -12.57 13.32 -7.92
N VAL A 220 -12.40 12.28 -8.72
CA VAL A 220 -11.66 11.08 -8.34
C VAL A 220 -10.17 11.36 -8.48
N ASN A 221 -9.40 11.02 -7.44
CA ASN A 221 -7.96 10.95 -7.51
C ASN A 221 -7.56 9.80 -8.43
N TYR A 222 -7.32 10.15 -9.68
CA TYR A 222 -6.92 9.20 -10.70
C TYR A 222 -5.47 8.76 -10.52
N TRP A 223 -4.54 9.70 -10.25
CA TRP A 223 -3.11 9.45 -10.27
C TRP A 223 -2.54 8.74 -9.05
N GLY A 224 -3.17 8.90 -7.88
CA GLY A 224 -2.75 8.19 -6.66
C GLY A 224 -1.61 8.80 -5.87
N TYR A 225 -1.15 10.01 -6.19
CA TYR A 225 -0.10 10.72 -5.43
C TYR A 225 -0.63 11.33 -4.13
N VAL A 226 -1.06 10.48 -3.21
CA VAL A 226 -1.51 10.81 -1.86
C VAL A 226 -0.88 9.84 -0.86
N GLU A 227 -1.01 10.15 0.42
CA GLU A 227 -0.70 9.18 1.46
C GLU A 227 -1.52 7.91 1.26
N GLY A 228 -0.84 6.76 1.30
CA GLY A 228 -1.46 5.47 1.03
C GLY A 228 -1.00 4.38 2.00
N ASN A 229 -1.59 3.21 1.80
CA ASN A 229 -1.18 1.97 2.46
C ASN A 229 -0.03 1.36 1.65
N TYR A 230 1.20 1.76 1.98
CA TYR A 230 2.40 1.46 1.19
C TYR A 230 2.77 -0.01 1.09
N PHE A 231 2.18 -0.89 1.89
CA PHE A 231 2.44 -2.33 1.91
C PHE A 231 1.38 -3.15 1.16
N ALA A 232 0.33 -2.51 0.64
CA ALA A 232 -0.71 -3.16 -0.14
C ALA A 232 -0.65 -2.72 -1.60
N VAL A 233 -0.79 -3.68 -2.52
CA VAL A 233 -1.07 -3.38 -3.94
C VAL A 233 -2.50 -2.89 -4.08
N LYS A 234 -2.71 -1.91 -4.95
CA LYS A 234 -4.02 -1.35 -5.25
C LYS A 234 -4.97 -2.42 -5.78
N ALA A 235 -5.96 -2.78 -4.97
CA ALA A 235 -6.88 -3.88 -5.26
C ALA A 235 -7.77 -3.59 -6.46
N SER A 236 -8.18 -2.32 -6.63
CA SER A 236 -9.02 -1.87 -7.75
C SER A 236 -8.32 -1.93 -9.12
N TYR A 237 -7.00 -2.17 -9.16
CA TYR A 237 -6.22 -2.43 -10.38
C TYR A 237 -6.09 -3.92 -10.72
N ALA A 238 -6.70 -4.82 -9.95
CA ALA A 238 -6.73 -6.23 -10.28
C ALA A 238 -8.03 -6.62 -11.01
N SER A 239 -7.96 -7.66 -11.84
CA SER A 239 -9.15 -8.30 -12.41
C SER A 239 -10.01 -8.99 -11.34
N LYS A 240 -9.36 -9.46 -10.28
CA LYS A 240 -9.96 -9.95 -9.05
C LYS A 240 -9.30 -9.27 -7.86
N PRO A 241 -9.99 -8.38 -7.13
CA PRO A 241 -9.40 -7.58 -6.07
C PRO A 241 -8.70 -8.40 -4.96
N LYS A 242 -9.27 -9.56 -4.58
CA LYS A 242 -8.64 -10.46 -3.60
C LYS A 242 -7.29 -11.04 -4.08
N ASP A 243 -7.10 -11.17 -5.39
CA ASP A 243 -5.89 -11.76 -5.99
C ASP A 243 -4.90 -10.68 -6.49
N ALA A 244 -5.04 -9.42 -6.04
CA ALA A 244 -4.28 -8.30 -6.57
C ALA A 244 -2.76 -8.48 -6.43
N SER A 245 -2.32 -9.07 -5.31
CA SER A 245 -0.92 -9.39 -5.05
C SER A 245 -0.36 -10.36 -6.12
N ALA A 246 -0.96 -11.55 -6.27
CA ALA A 246 -0.60 -12.52 -7.31
C ALA A 246 -0.68 -11.93 -8.73
N GLU A 247 -1.69 -11.12 -9.04
CA GLU A 247 -1.85 -10.53 -10.37
C GLU A 247 -0.71 -9.56 -10.70
N TYR A 248 -0.28 -8.76 -9.72
CA TYR A 248 0.86 -7.86 -9.86
C TYR A 248 2.18 -8.62 -9.94
N LYS A 249 2.41 -9.64 -9.09
CA LYS A 249 3.60 -10.53 -9.22
C LYS A 249 3.66 -11.20 -10.60
N ALA A 250 2.53 -11.65 -11.12
CA ALA A 250 2.44 -12.23 -12.47
C ALA A 250 2.76 -11.22 -13.58
N LEU A 251 2.46 -9.93 -13.38
CA LEU A 251 2.86 -8.86 -14.29
C LEU A 251 4.38 -8.68 -14.27
N ILE A 252 4.97 -8.54 -13.09
CA ILE A 252 6.42 -8.38 -12.90
C ILE A 252 7.18 -9.57 -13.51
N LYS A 253 6.81 -10.79 -13.13
CA LYS A 253 7.40 -12.01 -13.69
C LYS A 253 7.35 -12.01 -15.21
N LYS A 254 6.24 -11.56 -15.82
CA LYS A 254 6.10 -11.53 -17.28
C LYS A 254 7.01 -10.49 -17.93
N LEU A 255 7.30 -9.37 -17.26
CA LEU A 255 8.28 -8.37 -17.71
C LEU A 255 9.68 -8.99 -17.67
N HIS A 256 10.05 -9.62 -16.56
CA HIS A 256 11.35 -10.26 -16.38
C HIS A 256 11.59 -11.40 -17.36
N ASP A 257 10.59 -12.26 -17.60
CA ASP A 257 10.61 -13.30 -18.65
C ASP A 257 10.84 -12.70 -20.06
N ASN A 258 10.58 -11.40 -20.22
CA ASN A 258 10.78 -10.65 -21.47
C ASN A 258 12.01 -9.74 -21.45
N TYR A 259 12.88 -9.85 -20.44
CA TYR A 259 14.04 -8.98 -20.24
C TYR A 259 13.63 -7.49 -20.19
N MET A 260 12.57 -7.21 -19.42
CA MET A 260 12.07 -5.87 -19.16
C MET A 260 11.98 -5.62 -17.67
N GLU A 261 12.17 -4.37 -17.26
CA GLU A 261 12.14 -3.95 -15.87
C GLU A 261 10.85 -3.21 -15.50
N CYS A 262 10.52 -3.20 -14.22
CA CYS A 262 9.46 -2.41 -13.63
C CYS A 262 10.01 -1.45 -12.57
N ILE A 263 9.86 -0.16 -12.84
CA ILE A 263 10.05 0.92 -11.86
C ILE A 263 8.68 1.38 -11.40
N MET A 264 8.52 1.69 -10.12
CA MET A 264 7.28 2.27 -9.59
C MET A 264 7.48 3.66 -9.00
N GLU A 265 6.50 4.52 -9.21
CA GLU A 265 6.41 5.78 -8.50
C GLU A 265 5.81 5.59 -7.12
N MET A 266 6.48 6.13 -6.11
CA MET A 266 5.98 6.18 -4.74
C MET A 266 6.02 7.61 -4.23
N PHE A 267 4.86 8.13 -3.85
CA PHE A 267 4.75 9.42 -3.19
C PHE A 267 4.70 9.23 -1.68
N PHE A 268 5.50 9.99 -0.96
CA PHE A 268 5.49 10.03 0.50
C PHE A 268 5.30 11.47 0.99
N PRO A 269 4.41 11.70 1.97
CA PRO A 269 4.24 13.01 2.59
C PRO A 269 5.46 13.39 3.45
N GLU A 270 5.57 14.66 3.83
CA GLU A 270 6.77 15.20 4.50
C GLU A 270 6.96 14.71 5.95
N ASP A 271 5.86 14.31 6.59
CA ASP A 271 5.76 13.86 7.98
C ASP A 271 5.79 12.33 8.14
N ILE A 272 5.97 11.59 7.04
CA ILE A 272 6.07 10.13 7.07
C ILE A 272 7.28 9.68 7.91
N ASP A 273 7.13 8.58 8.64
CA ASP A 273 8.28 7.93 9.29
C ASP A 273 9.26 7.39 8.23
N HIS A 274 10.50 7.85 8.30
CA HIS A 274 11.58 7.41 7.43
C HIS A 274 11.89 5.91 7.52
N ASN A 275 11.69 5.29 8.68
CA ASN A 275 11.86 3.83 8.83
C ASN A 275 10.77 3.09 8.05
N LEU A 276 9.53 3.58 8.09
CA LEU A 276 8.42 3.03 7.32
C LEU A 276 8.69 3.15 5.81
N VAL A 277 9.26 4.27 5.35
CA VAL A 277 9.69 4.42 3.95
C VAL A 277 10.69 3.33 3.56
N LEU A 278 11.75 3.13 4.35
CA LEU A 278 12.75 2.09 4.06
C LEU A 278 12.14 0.68 4.02
N GLU A 279 11.33 0.35 5.03
CA GLU A 279 10.67 -0.96 5.10
C GLU A 279 9.68 -1.18 3.95
N ALA A 280 8.96 -0.14 3.51
CA ALA A 280 8.10 -0.23 2.34
C ALA A 280 8.92 -0.55 1.08
N LEU A 281 10.03 0.16 0.85
CA LEU A 281 10.90 -0.11 -0.30
C LEU A 281 11.48 -1.53 -0.25
N HIS A 282 11.93 -1.98 0.93
CA HIS A 282 12.38 -3.36 1.12
C HIS A 282 11.29 -4.37 0.81
N TYR A 283 10.07 -4.11 1.28
CA TYR A 283 8.92 -4.97 1.02
C TYR A 283 8.65 -5.10 -0.48
N TRP A 284 8.61 -4.01 -1.23
CA TRP A 284 8.38 -4.05 -2.68
C TRP A 284 9.48 -4.77 -3.46
N VAL A 285 10.74 -4.62 -3.07
CA VAL A 285 11.85 -5.37 -3.69
C VAL A 285 11.78 -6.86 -3.33
N ARG A 286 11.54 -7.20 -2.06
CA ARG A 286 11.53 -8.60 -1.59
C ARG A 286 10.31 -9.38 -2.06
N GLU A 287 9.13 -8.77 -1.97
CA GLU A 287 7.86 -9.47 -2.18
C GLU A 287 7.42 -9.45 -3.63
N TYR A 288 7.67 -8.34 -4.33
CA TYR A 288 7.19 -8.10 -5.69
C TYR A 288 8.31 -8.03 -6.73
N HIS A 289 9.58 -8.11 -6.32
CA HIS A 289 10.75 -8.06 -7.22
C HIS A 289 10.78 -6.81 -8.10
N VAL A 290 10.38 -5.67 -7.54
CA VAL A 290 10.43 -4.38 -8.23
C VAL A 290 11.88 -3.97 -8.49
N ASP A 291 12.19 -3.54 -9.72
CA ASP A 291 13.56 -3.24 -10.17
C ASP A 291 14.02 -1.84 -9.79
N GLY A 292 13.09 -0.93 -9.49
CA GLY A 292 13.39 0.44 -9.13
C GLY A 292 12.22 1.26 -8.59
N PHE A 293 12.56 2.41 -8.03
CA PHE A 293 11.61 3.37 -7.50
C PHE A 293 11.88 4.76 -8.04
N HIS A 294 10.83 5.45 -8.42
CA HIS A 294 10.83 6.90 -8.56
C HIS A 294 10.15 7.52 -7.35
N LEU A 295 10.97 8.06 -6.45
CA LEU A 295 10.52 8.57 -5.17
C LEU A 295 10.13 10.05 -5.29
N LEU A 296 8.92 10.36 -4.83
CA LEU A 296 8.32 11.68 -4.81
C LEU A 296 8.04 12.06 -3.36
N GLY A 297 8.46 13.25 -2.93
CA GLY A 297 8.30 13.72 -1.55
C GLY A 297 9.37 14.73 -1.15
N GLY A 298 9.06 15.59 -0.18
CA GLY A 298 9.96 16.68 0.24
C GLY A 298 11.09 16.23 1.19
N ASN A 299 10.81 15.26 2.06
CA ASN A 299 11.68 14.90 3.18
C ASN A 299 12.06 13.41 3.16
N LEU A 300 12.54 12.89 2.03
CA LEU A 300 12.90 11.48 1.91
C LEU A 300 14.28 11.19 2.53
N PRO A 301 14.47 10.05 3.23
CA PRO A 301 15.75 9.66 3.83
C PRO A 301 16.75 9.13 2.78
N MET A 302 17.03 9.92 1.74
CA MET A 302 17.83 9.51 0.56
C MET A 302 19.22 8.99 0.93
N THR A 303 19.82 9.48 2.01
CA THR A 303 21.14 8.99 2.45
C THR A 303 21.07 7.56 2.96
N ALA A 304 20.02 7.23 3.73
CA ALA A 304 19.81 5.87 4.21
C ALA A 304 19.47 4.92 3.05
N ILE A 305 18.59 5.35 2.14
CA ILE A 305 18.19 4.56 0.96
C ILE A 305 19.41 4.18 0.09
N VAL A 306 20.31 5.12 -0.17
CA VAL A 306 21.50 4.87 -1.01
C VAL A 306 22.57 4.03 -0.30
N GLN A 307 22.60 4.05 1.03
CA GLN A 307 23.55 3.25 1.83
C GLN A 307 23.04 1.83 2.11
N ASP A 308 21.76 1.57 1.86
CA ASP A 308 21.13 0.31 2.15
C ASP A 308 21.61 -0.80 1.21
N ASN A 309 21.99 -1.95 1.78
CA ASN A 309 22.53 -3.06 1.00
C ASN A 309 21.48 -3.76 0.15
N MET A 310 20.24 -3.84 0.64
CA MET A 310 19.15 -4.52 -0.06
C MET A 310 18.67 -3.69 -1.25
N LEU A 311 18.75 -2.36 -1.17
CA LEU A 311 18.41 -1.43 -2.26
C LEU A 311 19.60 -1.08 -3.17
N SER A 312 20.80 -1.58 -2.89
CA SER A 312 22.05 -1.16 -3.56
C SER A 312 22.08 -1.40 -5.08
N ARG A 313 21.32 -2.39 -5.58
CA ARG A 313 21.18 -2.71 -7.02
C ARG A 313 19.84 -2.24 -7.61
N THR A 314 18.96 -1.70 -6.77
CA THR A 314 17.66 -1.17 -7.18
C THR A 314 17.84 0.23 -7.78
N LYS A 315 17.16 0.54 -8.89
CA LYS A 315 17.25 1.85 -9.52
C LYS A 315 16.47 2.88 -8.70
N ILE A 316 17.14 3.88 -8.13
CA ILE A 316 16.50 4.95 -7.38
C ILE A 316 16.51 6.25 -8.19
N LEU A 317 15.34 6.66 -8.66
CA LEU A 317 15.08 7.94 -9.30
C LEU A 317 14.50 8.88 -8.25
N GLY A 318 14.98 10.13 -8.22
CA GLY A 318 14.47 11.12 -7.27
C GLY A 318 14.59 12.52 -7.84
N VAL A 319 13.61 13.35 -7.53
CA VAL A 319 13.67 14.78 -7.82
C VAL A 319 14.75 15.37 -6.92
N ARG A 320 15.88 15.79 -7.51
CA ARG A 320 16.81 16.65 -6.78
C ARG A 320 16.02 17.89 -6.33
N PRO A 321 16.02 18.26 -5.04
CA PRO A 321 15.69 19.62 -4.68
C PRO A 321 16.60 20.53 -5.50
N CYS A 322 16.05 21.58 -6.12
CA CYS A 322 16.83 22.62 -6.77
C CYS A 322 17.85 23.18 -5.79
N ARG A 323 19.07 22.63 -5.75
CA ARG A 323 20.17 23.21 -4.99
C ARG A 323 20.72 24.36 -5.81
N GLY A 324 20.51 25.57 -5.33
CA GLY A 324 21.38 26.69 -5.63
C GLY A 324 22.84 26.25 -5.49
N SER A 325 23.62 26.50 -6.55
CA SER A 325 25.07 26.43 -6.65
C SER A 325 25.82 25.76 -5.49
N ALA A 326 26.08 24.46 -5.60
CA ALA A 326 27.17 23.81 -4.88
C ALA A 326 27.93 22.91 -5.85
N THR A 327 29.10 23.38 -6.25
CA THR A 327 30.06 22.74 -7.14
C THR A 327 30.48 21.36 -6.61
N ARG A 328 30.12 20.30 -7.35
CA ARG A 328 30.51 18.92 -7.06
C ARG A 328 31.98 18.69 -7.46
N LYS A 329 32.89 18.62 -6.49
CA LYS A 329 34.22 18.03 -6.71
C LYS A 329 34.08 16.51 -6.87
N ARG A 330 34.32 16.02 -8.10
CA ARG A 330 34.51 14.60 -8.43
C ARG A 330 35.68 14.03 -7.61
N ARG A 331 35.46 12.95 -6.85
CA ARG A 331 36.54 12.02 -6.48
C ARG A 331 36.55 10.87 -7.49
N LYS A 332 37.55 10.86 -8.37
CA LYS A 332 38.02 9.66 -9.06
C LYS A 332 38.60 8.74 -7.98
N ARG A 333 38.21 7.46 -7.96
CA ARG A 333 39.07 6.41 -7.40
C ARG A 333 39.72 5.67 -8.55
N TRP A 334 41.04 5.61 -8.47
CA TRP A 334 41.93 4.84 -9.33
C TRP A 334 42.06 3.43 -8.79
N SER A 335 42.37 2.51 -9.73
CA SER A 335 42.85 1.12 -9.62
C SER A 335 42.00 0.16 -8.82
#